data_AF-A0A4C1TZA3-F1
#
_entry.id   AF-A0A4C1TZA3-F1
#
_cell.length_a   1.000
_cell.length_b   1.000
_cell.length_c   1.000
_cell.angle_alpha   90.00
_cell.angle_beta   90.00
_cell.angle_gamma   90.00
#
_symmetry.space_group_name_H-M   'P 1'
#
loop_
_entity.id
_entity.type
_entity.pdbx_description
1 polymer ?
#
loop_
_entity_poly.entity_id
_entity_poly.type
_entity_poly.pdbx_seq_one_letter_code
_entity_poly.pdbx_strand_id
1 'polypeptide(L)'
;MYSLFLALYEEGLRFLRALRLMTVPDILQYLNILKTSSSIRLAQLVSIFISVWLTAAGIIHLLENSGDPLDFSNSQSLSYWTCVYFLIVTMSTVGYGDVFCHTVLGRTFLVFFLLVGLVSFLFNVTHTIYNKKS
;
A
#
# COMPACT_ATOMS: atom_id res chain seq x y z
N MET A 1 24.76 -8.66 12.55
CA MET A 1 24.80 -8.16 11.16
C MET A 1 24.06 -9.12 10.22
N TYR A 2 24.45 -10.40 10.13
CA TYR A 2 23.75 -11.40 9.30
C TYR A 2 22.30 -11.69 9.75
N SER A 3 22.02 -11.67 11.07
CA SER A 3 20.67 -11.84 11.61
C SER A 3 19.72 -10.67 11.31
N LEU A 4 20.25 -9.44 11.26
CA LEU A 4 19.50 -8.26 10.83
C LEU A 4 19.19 -8.36 9.33
N PHE A 5 20.17 -8.76 8.53
CA PHE A 5 20.02 -8.94 7.08
C PHE A 5 19.03 -10.06 6.72
N LEU A 6 19.02 -11.17 7.48
CA LEU A 6 18.06 -12.25 7.33
C LEU A 6 16.64 -11.82 7.75
N ALA A 7 16.49 -11.06 8.84
CA ALA A 7 15.18 -10.53 9.24
C ALA A 7 14.63 -9.53 8.20
N LEU A 8 15.50 -8.67 7.65
CA LEU A 8 15.19 -7.76 6.54
C LEU A 8 14.75 -8.52 5.27
N TYR A 9 15.41 -9.64 4.95
CA TYR A 9 15.11 -10.45 3.76
C TYR A 9 13.85 -11.31 3.93
N GLU A 10 13.60 -11.86 5.13
CA GLU A 10 12.41 -12.68 5.39
C GLU A 10 11.12 -11.84 5.45
N GLU A 11 11.16 -10.65 6.06
CA GLU A 11 10.00 -9.76 6.17
C GLU A 11 9.77 -8.94 4.90
N GLY A 12 10.84 -8.58 4.19
CA GLY A 12 10.82 -7.76 2.97
C GLY A 12 10.24 -8.43 1.72
N LEU A 13 10.10 -9.76 1.65
CA LEU A 13 9.39 -10.43 0.54
C LEU A 13 8.00 -10.94 0.96
N ARG A 14 7.67 -10.93 2.26
CA ARG A 14 6.36 -11.40 2.75
C ARG A 14 5.23 -10.45 2.40
N PHE A 15 5.48 -9.14 2.33
CA PHE A 15 4.44 -8.17 1.92
C PHE A 15 3.98 -8.39 0.47
N LEU A 16 4.81 -8.96 -0.42
CA LEU A 16 4.38 -9.34 -1.77
C LEU A 16 3.27 -10.41 -1.75
N ARG A 17 3.11 -11.16 -0.65
CA ARG A 17 1.95 -12.05 -0.47
C ARG A 17 0.64 -11.28 -0.31
N ALA A 18 0.68 -10.01 0.13
CA ALA A 18 -0.51 -9.18 0.20
C ALA A 18 -1.12 -8.93 -1.20
N LEU A 19 -0.33 -8.96 -2.29
CA LEU A 19 -0.86 -8.94 -3.66
C LEU A 19 -1.79 -10.14 -3.95
N ARG A 20 -1.62 -11.29 -3.27
CA ARG A 20 -2.55 -12.41 -3.41
C ARG A 20 -3.94 -12.09 -2.88
N LEU A 21 -4.12 -11.05 -2.06
CA LEU A 21 -5.46 -10.62 -1.65
C LEU A 21 -6.31 -10.13 -2.83
N MET A 22 -5.69 -9.81 -3.98
CA MET A 22 -6.40 -9.50 -5.22
C MET A 22 -7.22 -10.69 -5.75
N THR A 23 -6.90 -11.94 -5.39
CA THR A 23 -7.65 -13.13 -5.84
C THR A 23 -8.79 -13.53 -4.88
N VAL A 24 -8.88 -12.91 -3.70
CA VAL A 24 -9.95 -13.17 -2.70
C VAL A 24 -11.36 -12.95 -3.26
N PRO A 25 -11.65 -11.88 -4.02
CA PRO A 25 -12.96 -11.67 -4.62
C PRO A 25 -13.34 -12.76 -5.62
N ASP A 26 -12.37 -13.31 -6.35
CA ASP A 26 -12.61 -14.36 -7.34
C ASP A 26 -12.92 -15.71 -6.65
N ILE A 27 -12.26 -15.98 -5.52
CA ILE A 27 -12.58 -17.12 -4.66
C ILE A 27 -13.98 -16.97 -4.04
N LEU A 28 -14.36 -15.77 -3.62
CA LEU A 28 -15.69 -15.52 -3.03
C LEU A 28 -16.83 -15.64 -4.05
N GLN A 29 -16.54 -15.32 -5.32
CA GLN A 29 -17.42 -15.60 -6.45
C GLN A 29 -17.52 -17.11 -6.71
N TYR A 30 -16.39 -17.82 -6.69
CA TYR A 30 -16.36 -19.28 -6.83
C TYR A 30 -17.18 -19.99 -5.73
N LEU A 31 -17.14 -19.47 -4.50
CA LEU A 31 -17.91 -19.99 -3.36
C LEU A 31 -19.40 -19.60 -3.37
N ASN A 32 -19.88 -18.90 -4.41
CA ASN A 32 -21.29 -18.52 -4.60
C ASN A 32 -21.86 -17.64 -3.46
N ILE A 33 -20.99 -17.00 -2.69
CA ILE A 33 -21.34 -16.09 -1.58
C ILE A 33 -21.73 -14.72 -2.14
N LEU A 34 -21.02 -14.25 -3.17
CA LEU A 34 -21.31 -12.99 -3.86
C LEU A 34 -22.13 -13.26 -5.13
N LYS A 35 -23.47 -13.22 -5.01
CA LYS A 35 -24.38 -13.48 -6.14
C LYS A 35 -24.64 -12.27 -7.03
N THR A 36 -24.45 -11.06 -6.51
CA THR A 36 -24.78 -9.81 -7.21
C THR A 36 -23.52 -9.16 -7.78
N SER A 37 -23.54 -8.81 -9.06
CA SER A 37 -22.41 -8.17 -9.78
C SER A 37 -21.93 -6.87 -9.11
N SER A 38 -22.82 -6.11 -8.48
CA SER A 38 -22.45 -4.91 -7.70
C SER A 38 -21.66 -5.24 -6.43
N SER A 39 -21.98 -6.35 -5.75
CA SER A 39 -21.28 -6.79 -4.54
C SER A 39 -19.90 -7.35 -4.87
N ILE A 40 -19.76 -8.05 -6.00
CA ILE A 40 -18.48 -8.51 -6.54
C ILE A 40 -17.55 -7.33 -6.81
N ARG A 41 -18.02 -6.31 -7.54
CA ARG A 41 -17.22 -5.12 -7.85
C ARG A 41 -16.79 -4.38 -6.60
N LEU A 42 -17.66 -4.28 -5.60
CA LEU A 42 -17.34 -3.64 -4.32
C LEU A 42 -16.29 -4.44 -3.54
N ALA A 43 -16.45 -5.77 -3.44
CA ALA A 43 -15.48 -6.64 -2.80
C ALA A 43 -14.10 -6.56 -3.50
N GLN A 44 -14.08 -6.55 -4.83
CA GLN A 44 -12.86 -6.36 -5.63
C GLN A 44 -12.18 -5.03 -5.31
N LEU A 45 -12.93 -3.92 -5.28
CA LEU A 45 -12.37 -2.61 -4.94
C LEU A 45 -11.76 -2.59 -3.53
N VAL A 46 -12.46 -3.15 -2.54
CA VAL A 46 -11.96 -3.21 -1.16
C VAL A 46 -10.71 -4.08 -1.05
N SER A 47 -10.69 -5.25 -1.68
CA SER A 47 -9.52 -6.14 -1.69
C SER A 47 -8.32 -5.54 -2.41
N ILE A 48 -8.54 -4.82 -3.52
CA ILE A 48 -7.47 -4.11 -4.23
C ILE A 48 -6.94 -2.96 -3.35
N PHE A 49 -7.82 -2.20 -2.71
CA PHE A 49 -7.42 -1.09 -1.85
C PHE A 49 -6.55 -1.58 -0.67
N ILE A 50 -7.00 -2.62 0.05
CA ILE A 50 -6.26 -3.20 1.17
C ILE A 50 -4.93 -3.81 0.71
N SER A 51 -4.91 -4.52 -0.42
CA SER A 51 -3.69 -5.17 -0.92
C SER A 51 -2.62 -4.16 -1.34
N VAL A 52 -3.00 -3.13 -2.10
CA VAL A 52 -2.12 -2.03 -2.50
C VAL A 52 -1.59 -1.30 -1.27
N TRP A 53 -2.46 -1.06 -0.29
CA TRP A 53 -2.11 -0.36 0.94
C TRP A 53 -1.09 -1.13 1.80
N LEU A 54 -1.31 -2.42 2.05
CA LEU A 54 -0.35 -3.27 2.78
C LEU A 54 0.98 -3.43 2.00
N THR A 55 0.90 -3.53 0.67
CA THR A 55 2.11 -3.60 -0.17
C THR A 55 2.93 -2.31 -0.07
N ALA A 56 2.28 -1.15 -0.11
CA ALA A 56 2.95 0.15 0.05
C ALA A 56 3.60 0.30 1.44
N ALA A 57 2.94 -0.16 2.51
CA ALA A 57 3.54 -0.18 3.85
C ALA A 57 4.79 -1.08 3.92
N GLY A 58 4.74 -2.24 3.26
CA GLY A 58 5.88 -3.15 3.14
C GLY A 58 7.05 -2.56 2.33
N ILE A 59 6.76 -1.85 1.25
CA ILE A 59 7.78 -1.15 0.44
C ILE A 59 8.45 -0.05 1.28
N ILE A 60 7.69 0.77 2.01
CA ILE A 60 8.25 1.81 2.88
C ILE A 60 9.11 1.19 3.98
N HIS A 61 8.64 0.13 4.63
CA HIS A 61 9.41 -0.60 5.65
C HIS A 61 10.73 -1.14 5.11
N LEU A 62 10.73 -1.70 3.90
CA LEU A 62 11.93 -2.20 3.23
C LEU A 62 12.89 -1.06 2.88
N LEU A 63 12.38 0.04 2.31
CA LEU A 63 13.19 1.21 1.95
C LEU A 63 13.84 1.85 3.18
N GLU A 64 13.09 2.07 4.25
CA GLU A 64 13.60 2.68 5.49
C GLU A 64 14.60 1.77 6.23
N ASN A 65 14.35 0.45 6.28
CA ASN A 65 15.29 -0.48 6.90
C ASN A 65 16.54 -0.74 6.03
N SER A 66 16.42 -0.66 4.70
CA SER A 66 17.55 -0.86 3.78
C SER A 66 18.46 0.37 3.70
N GLY A 67 17.92 1.57 3.94
CA GLY A 67 18.64 2.84 3.77
C GLY A 67 18.80 3.25 2.30
N ASP A 68 19.20 4.50 2.08
CA ASP A 68 19.42 5.04 0.73
C ASP A 68 20.73 4.49 0.11
N PRO A 69 20.72 4.12 -1.19
CA PRO A 69 21.91 3.63 -1.88
C PRO A 69 22.98 4.71 -2.10
N LEU A 70 22.61 5.98 -1.97
CA LEU A 70 23.52 7.12 -2.13
C LEU A 70 24.20 7.53 -0.82
N ASP A 71 23.56 7.28 0.33
CA ASP A 71 24.11 7.51 1.67
C ASP A 71 23.50 6.47 2.64
N PHE A 72 24.18 5.33 2.78
CA PHE A 72 23.74 4.20 3.63
C PHE A 72 23.65 4.53 5.13
N SER A 73 24.01 5.74 5.54
CA SER A 73 23.97 6.18 6.93
C SER A 73 22.55 6.54 7.42
N ASN A 74 21.56 6.65 6.53
CA ASN A 74 20.19 7.07 6.88
C ASN A 74 19.21 5.89 7.03
N SER A 75 19.68 4.72 7.46
CA SER A 75 18.80 3.58 7.73
C SER A 75 18.10 3.74 9.08
N GLN A 76 16.79 3.49 9.09
CA GLN A 76 15.99 3.53 10.31
C GLN A 76 15.31 2.18 10.50
N SER A 77 15.55 1.53 11.64
CA SER A 77 14.89 0.29 12.00
C SER A 77 13.44 0.56 12.45
N LEU A 78 12.53 0.73 11.49
CA LEU A 78 11.08 0.87 11.75
C LEU A 78 10.42 -0.50 11.74
N SER A 79 9.47 -0.74 12.64
CA SER A 79 8.65 -1.95 12.60
C SER A 79 7.59 -1.84 11.49
N TYR A 80 7.20 -2.98 10.91
CA TYR A 80 6.17 -3.02 9.86
C TYR A 80 4.86 -2.36 10.31
N TRP A 81 4.45 -2.60 11.56
CA TRP A 81 3.24 -2.00 12.13
C TRP A 81 3.33 -0.48 12.26
N THR A 82 4.52 0.05 12.51
CA THR A 82 4.77 1.50 12.54
C THR A 82 4.63 2.10 11.13
N CYS A 83 5.11 1.40 10.10
CA CYS A 83 4.91 1.79 8.69
C CYS A 83 3.43 1.72 8.27
N VAL A 84 2.69 0.70 8.71
CA VAL A 84 1.25 0.61 8.49
C VAL A 84 0.54 1.79 9.15
N TYR A 85 0.81 2.06 10.43
CA TYR A 85 0.25 3.21 11.15
C TYR A 85 0.54 4.54 10.46
N PHE A 86 1.81 4.78 10.08
CA PHE A 86 2.22 5.97 9.34
C PHE A 86 1.42 6.12 8.04
N LEU A 87 1.22 5.02 7.31
CA LEU A 87 0.46 5.03 6.06
C LEU A 87 -1.04 5.28 6.30
N ILE A 88 -1.64 4.80 7.40
CA ILE A 88 -3.02 5.17 7.82
C ILE A 88 -3.11 6.68 8.05
N VAL A 89 -2.23 7.20 8.90
CA VAL A 89 -2.24 8.61 9.32
C VAL A 89 -2.02 9.54 8.13
N THR A 90 -1.17 9.14 7.19
CA THR A 90 -0.88 9.91 5.98
C THR A 90 -2.05 9.85 4.99
N MET A 91 -2.62 8.67 4.72
CA MET A 91 -3.75 8.52 3.80
C MET A 91 -5.05 9.14 4.33
N SER A 92 -5.25 9.11 5.65
CA SER A 92 -6.34 9.84 6.31
C SER A 92 -6.11 11.35 6.38
N THR A 93 -4.99 11.85 5.83
CA THR A 93 -4.59 13.27 5.82
C THR A 93 -4.43 13.89 7.20
N VAL A 94 -4.33 13.07 8.27
CA VAL A 94 -4.13 13.53 9.64
C VAL A 94 -2.70 14.03 9.82
N GLY A 95 -1.71 13.26 9.35
CA GLY A 95 -0.31 13.68 9.29
C GLY A 95 0.27 14.17 10.62
N TYR A 96 0.18 13.38 11.70
CA TYR A 96 0.71 13.75 13.02
C TYR A 96 2.20 14.15 13.01
N GLY A 97 2.98 13.61 12.07
CA GLY A 97 4.42 13.92 11.94
C GLY A 97 5.30 13.28 13.01
N ASP A 98 4.74 12.36 13.80
CA ASP A 98 5.44 11.55 14.82
C ASP A 98 6.35 10.48 14.19
N VAL A 99 5.89 9.90 13.08
CA VAL A 99 6.65 8.97 12.25
C VAL A 99 6.75 9.56 10.85
N PHE A 100 7.94 9.55 10.26
CA PHE A 100 8.17 10.00 8.89
C PHE A 100 9.34 9.25 8.26
N CYS A 101 9.31 9.13 6.93
CA CYS A 101 10.40 8.56 6.15
C CYS A 101 11.63 9.44 6.22
N HIS A 102 12.79 8.90 6.58
CA HIS A 102 14.07 9.62 6.48
C HIS A 102 14.73 9.41 5.13
N THR A 103 14.49 8.26 4.50
CA THR A 103 15.10 7.93 3.21
C THR A 103 14.50 8.78 2.08
N VAL A 104 15.36 9.21 1.15
CA VAL A 104 14.95 9.95 -0.05
C VAL A 104 14.04 9.06 -0.90
N LEU A 105 14.38 7.78 -1.05
CA LEU A 105 13.55 6.82 -1.79
C LEU A 105 12.16 6.63 -1.16
N GLY A 106 12.08 6.48 0.17
CA GLY A 106 10.82 6.34 0.89
C GLY A 106 9.90 7.56 0.71
N ARG A 107 10.48 8.77 0.80
CA ARG A 107 9.77 10.03 0.56
C ARG A 107 9.25 10.14 -0.87
N THR A 108 10.10 9.86 -1.87
CA THR A 108 9.70 9.90 -3.28
C THR A 108 8.59 8.90 -3.58
N PHE A 109 8.70 7.67 -3.05
CA PHE A 109 7.65 6.66 -3.20
C PHE A 109 6.33 7.10 -2.60
N LEU A 110 6.35 7.69 -1.39
CA LEU A 110 5.15 8.18 -0.72
C LEU A 110 4.45 9.30 -1.50
N VAL A 111 5.20 10.27 -2.03
CA VAL A 111 4.64 11.34 -2.87
C VAL A 111 3.97 10.77 -4.12
N PHE A 112 4.65 9.84 -4.80
CA PHE A 112 4.09 9.18 -5.98
C PHE A 112 2.82 8.39 -5.64
N PHE A 113 2.83 7.67 -4.51
CA PHE A 113 1.69 6.89 -4.04
C PHE A 113 0.45 7.77 -3.77
N LEU A 114 0.63 8.92 -3.11
CA LEU A 114 -0.44 9.89 -2.87
C LEU A 114 -1.00 10.47 -4.18
N LEU A 115 -0.13 10.84 -5.13
CA LEU A 115 -0.56 11.34 -6.43
C LEU A 115 -1.38 10.30 -7.20
N VAL A 116 -0.91 9.05 -7.27
CA VAL A 116 -1.62 7.96 -7.93
C VAL A 116 -2.98 7.69 -7.28
N GLY A 117 -3.05 7.73 -5.95
CA GLY A 117 -4.32 7.59 -5.22
C GLY A 117 -5.33 8.67 -5.59
N LEU A 118 -4.89 9.93 -5.65
CA LEU A 118 -5.73 11.08 -5.98
C LEU A 118 -6.21 11.03 -7.44
N VAL A 119 -5.31 10.74 -8.39
CA VAL A 119 -5.63 10.61 -9.82
C VAL A 119 -6.62 9.46 -10.06
N SER A 120 -6.43 8.32 -9.40
CA SER A 120 -7.32 7.17 -9.52
C SER A 120 -8.74 7.50 -9.04
N PHE A 121 -8.86 8.24 -7.94
CA PHE A 121 -10.16 8.69 -7.44
C PHE A 121 -10.84 9.65 -8.44
N LEU A 122 -10.12 10.66 -8.91
CA LEU A 122 -10.64 11.62 -9.89
C LEU A 122 -11.08 10.93 -11.18
N PHE A 123 -10.30 9.98 -11.70
CA PHE A 123 -10.62 9.23 -12.91
C PHE A 123 -11.95 8.48 -12.79
N ASN A 124 -12.18 7.79 -11.67
CA ASN A 124 -13.43 7.06 -11.43
C ASN A 124 -14.65 8.01 -11.32
N VAL A 125 -14.47 9.16 -10.68
CA VAL A 125 -15.53 10.19 -10.57
C VAL A 125 -15.84 10.79 -11.94
N THR A 126 -14.82 11.16 -12.71
CA THR A 126 -14.98 11.71 -14.07
C THR A 126 -15.69 10.73 -14.99
N HIS A 127 -15.31 9.45 -14.98
CA HIS A 127 -15.97 8.41 -15.77
C HIS A 127 -17.47 8.30 -15.43
N THR A 128 -17.83 8.38 -14.15
CA THR A 128 -19.23 8.35 -13.71
C THR A 128 -20.02 9.57 -14.19
N ILE A 129 -19.41 10.75 -14.19
CA ILE A 129 -20.04 11.99 -14.65
C ILE A 129 -20.24 11.98 -16.17
N TYR A 130 -19.23 11.54 -16.94
CA TYR A 130 -19.33 11.43 -18.39
C TYR A 130 -20.36 10.38 -18.83
N ASN A 131 -20.39 9.23 -18.16
CA ASN A 131 -21.34 8.16 -18.48
C ASN A 131 -22.80 8.51 -18.13
N LYS A 132 -23.03 9.51 -17.26
CA LYS A 132 -24.39 9.98 -16.94
C LYS A 132 -24.91 11.05 -17.91
N LYS A 133 -24.07 11.51 -18.85
CA LYS A 133 -24.37 12.60 -19.79
C LYS A 133 -24.59 12.11 -21.23
N SER A 134 -24.46 10.81 -21.48
CA SER A 134 -24.90 10.10 -22.71
C SER A 134 -26.20 9.35 -22.44
#